data_AF-A0A1G6HJL0-F1
#
_entry.id   AF-A0A1G6HJL0-F1
#
_cell.length_a   1.000
_cell.length_b   1.000
_cell.length_c   1.000
_cell.angle_alpha   90.00
_cell.angle_beta   90.00
_cell.angle_gamma   90.00
#
_symmetry.space_group_name_H-M   'P 1'
#
loop_
_entity.id
_entity.type
_entity.pdbx_description
1 polymer ?
#
loop_
_entity_poly.entity_id
_entity_poly.type
_entity_poly.pdbx_seq_one_letter_code
_entity_poly.pdbx_strand_id
1 'polypeptide(L)' 'MYLLQGTLFSFEEWLKIESKDRLPLFFETLDLRPYVKEMKKSSPQGARGYSREAILRAFLAAPMEEISTLTRLHQR' A
#
# COMPACT_ATOMS: atom_id res chain seq x y z
N MET A 1 -1.32 -32.13 10.46
CA MET A 1 -2.53 -31.28 10.52
C MET A 1 -2.24 -30.04 9.69
N TYR A 2 -2.56 -30.09 8.39
CA TYR A 2 -2.35 -28.96 7.49
C TYR A 2 -3.57 -28.06 7.61
N LEU A 3 -3.37 -26.82 8.05
CA LEU A 3 -4.40 -25.78 8.03
C LEU A 3 -4.78 -25.56 6.56
N LEU A 4 -5.87 -26.20 6.14
CA LEU A 4 -6.59 -25.99 4.88
C LEU A 4 -7.29 -24.62 4.90
N GLN A 5 -6.53 -23.56 5.19
CA GLN A 5 -7.01 -22.22 4.96
C GLN A 5 -6.84 -21.97 3.47
N GLY A 6 -7.93 -22.13 2.70
CA GLY A 6 -7.95 -21.71 1.31
C GLY A 6 -7.44 -20.28 1.25
N THR A 7 -6.36 -20.07 0.51
CA THR A 7 -5.77 -18.74 0.33
C THR A 7 -6.87 -17.83 -0.18
N LEU A 8 -7.29 -16.87 0.65
CA LEU A 8 -8.32 -15.87 0.33
C LEU A 8 -7.93 -15.00 -0.88
N PHE A 9 -6.67 -15.12 -1.33
CA PHE A 9 -6.13 -14.48 -2.51
C PHE A 9 -4.91 -15.28 -3.01
N SER A 10 -4.93 -15.81 -4.24
CA SER A 10 -3.74 -16.43 -4.83
C SER A 10 -2.91 -15.40 -5.61
N PHE A 11 -1.59 -15.51 -5.54
CA PHE A 11 -0.67 -14.64 -6.31
C PHE A 11 -0.91 -14.78 -7.83
N GLU A 12 -1.38 -15.95 -8.27
CA GLU A 12 -1.74 -16.19 -9.68
C GLU A 12 -2.98 -15.40 -10.11
N GLU A 13 -3.98 -15.25 -9.24
CA GLU A 13 -5.14 -14.39 -9.51
C GLU A 13 -4.74 -12.91 -9.55
N TRP A 14 -3.80 -12.49 -8.69
CA TRP A 14 -3.24 -11.13 -8.71
C TRP A 14 -2.64 -10.77 -10.07
N LEU A 15 -1.90 -11.71 -10.67
CA LEU A 15 -1.25 -11.52 -11.98
C LEU A 15 -2.25 -11.39 -13.13
N LYS A 16 -3.47 -11.93 -12.99
CA LYS A 16 -4.54 -11.87 -14.02
C LYS A 16 -5.28 -10.53 -14.05
N ILE A 17 -5.23 -9.75 -12.97
CA ILE A 17 -5.88 -8.43 -12.89
C ILE A 17 -5.08 -7.44 -13.75
N GLU A 18 -5.76 -6.59 -14.52
CA GLU A 18 -5.07 -5.52 -15.27
C GLU A 18 -4.32 -4.59 -14.31
N SER A 19 -3.12 -4.15 -14.69
CA SER A 19 -2.24 -3.35 -13.83
C SER A 19 -2.92 -2.10 -13.25
N LYS A 20 -3.86 -1.51 -14.00
CA LYS A 20 -4.61 -0.31 -13.60
C LYS A 20 -5.61 -0.55 -12.48
N ASP A 21 -6.17 -1.76 -12.37
CA ASP A 21 -7.23 -2.08 -11.41
C ASP A 21 -6.67 -2.66 -10.10
N ARG A 22 -5.40 -3.09 -10.10
CA ARG A 22 -4.75 -3.71 -8.94
C ARG A 22 -4.68 -2.79 -7.72
N LEU A 23 -4.28 -1.53 -7.91
CA LEU A 23 -4.15 -0.58 -6.80
C LEU A 23 -5.50 -0.20 -6.17
N PRO A 24 -6.56 0.11 -6.94
CA PRO A 24 -7.89 0.29 -6.39
C PRO A 24 -8.36 -0.92 -5.57
N LEU A 25 -8.32 -2.13 -6.13
CA LEU A 25 -8.72 -3.37 -5.44
C LEU A 25 -7.92 -3.62 -4.14
N PHE A 26 -6.63 -3.31 -4.16
CA PHE A 26 -5.77 -3.41 -2.98
C PHE A 26 -6.21 -2.48 -1.85
N PHE A 27 -6.47 -1.20 -2.15
CA PHE A 27 -6.85 -0.22 -1.14
C PHE A 27 -8.34 -0.27 -0.76
N GLU A 28 -9.18 -0.92 -1.55
CA GLU A 28 -10.55 -1.27 -1.16
C GLU A 28 -10.56 -2.37 -0.09
N THR A 29 -9.66 -3.35 -0.21
CA THR A 29 -9.57 -4.47 0.73
C THR A 29 -8.75 -4.14 1.98
N LEU A 30 -7.78 -3.22 1.87
CA LEU A 30 -6.89 -2.83 2.96
C LEU A 30 -7.24 -1.45 3.54
N ASP A 31 -7.89 -1.43 4.70
CA ASP A 31 -8.14 -0.18 5.44
C ASP A 31 -6.86 0.30 6.17
N LEU A 32 -6.34 1.45 5.75
CA LEU A 32 -5.11 2.03 6.30
C LEU A 32 -5.34 2.96 7.51
N ARG A 33 -6.59 3.36 7.78
CA ARG A 33 -6.95 4.26 8.89
C ARG A 33 -6.48 3.76 10.27
N PRO A 34 -6.64 2.47 10.65
CA PRO A 34 -6.18 1.99 11.95
C PRO A 34 -4.66 2.14 12.12
N TYR A 35 -3.89 1.88 11.06
CA TYR A 35 -2.42 1.99 11.11
C TYR A 35 -1.96 3.44 11.25
N VAL A 36 -2.59 4.36 10.52
CA VAL A 36 -2.29 5.80 10.61
C VAL A 36 -2.54 6.34 12.02
N LYS A 37 -3.56 5.82 12.72
CA LYS A 37 -3.89 6.19 14.11
C LYS A 37 -2.80 5.77 15.09
N GLU A 38 -2.19 4.60 14.88
CA GLU A 38 -1.11 4.05 15.72
C GLU A 38 0.27 4.66 15.40
N MET A 39 0.43 5.38 14.28
CA MET A 39 1.68 6.06 13.96
C MET A 39 1.99 7.17 14.97
N LYS A 40 3.03 6.93 15.78
CA LYS A 40 3.54 7.87 16.79
C LYS A 40 3.82 9.25 16.17
N LYS A 41 3.28 10.30 16.79
CA LYS A 41 3.51 11.70 16.39
C LYS A 41 4.89 12.23 16.79
N SER A 42 5.65 11.48 17.61
CA SER A 42 6.85 12.00 18.27
C SER A 42 8.12 11.92 17.44
N SER A 43 8.09 11.33 16.24
CA SER A 43 9.26 11.36 15.34
C SER A 43 9.40 12.75 14.71
N PRO A 44 10.63 13.21 14.41
CA PRO A 44 10.84 14.38 13.56
C PRO A 44 10.13 14.15 12.24
N GLN A 45 9.03 14.87 12.01
CA GLN A 45 8.25 14.75 10.78
C GLN A 45 8.89 15.66 9.73
N GLY A 46 9.01 15.16 8.50
CA GLY A 46 9.46 15.95 7.35
C GLY A 46 8.49 17.07 6.99
N ALA A 47 8.49 17.47 5.71
CA ALA A 47 7.63 18.56 5.23
C ALA A 47 6.16 18.38 5.67
N ARG A 48 5.58 19.43 6.27
CA ARG A 48 4.18 19.46 6.69
C ARG A 48 3.28 19.62 5.47
N GLY A 49 2.08 19.03 5.49
CA GLY A 49 1.04 19.22 4.47
C GLY A 49 0.51 17.95 3.82
N TYR A 50 1.24 16.84 3.90
CA TYR A 50 0.79 15.56 3.34
C TYR A 50 0.02 14.73 4.35
N SER A 51 -1.08 14.12 3.92
CA SER A 51 -1.80 13.11 4.71
C SER A 51 -0.90 11.89 4.92
N ARG A 52 -0.78 11.44 6.17
CA ARG A 52 -0.03 10.21 6.52
C ARG A 52 -0.59 8.98 5.82
N GLU A 53 -1.90 8.96 5.63
CA GLU A 53 -2.57 7.91 4.88
C GLU A 53 -2.13 7.92 3.41
N ALA A 54 -2.07 9.10 2.78
CA ALA A 54 -1.60 9.24 1.41
C ALA A 54 -0.12 8.83 1.26
N ILE A 55 0.72 9.17 2.24
CA ILE A 55 2.11 8.71 2.29
C ILE A 55 2.18 7.18 2.36
N LEU A 56 1.43 6.56 3.27
CA LEU A 56 1.36 5.09 3.40
C LEU A 56 0.87 4.41 2.11
N ARG A 57 -0.19 4.95 1.50
CA ARG A 57 -0.69 4.47 0.20
C ARG A 57 0.39 4.54 -0.87
N ALA A 58 1.11 5.65 -0.98
CA ALA A 58 2.20 5.80 -1.94
C ALA A 58 3.33 4.79 -1.71
N PHE A 59 3.74 4.59 -0.45
CA PHE A 59 4.77 3.62 -0.09
C PHE A 59 4.38 2.17 -0.44
N LEU A 60 3.12 1.79 -0.19
CA LEU A 60 2.63 0.45 -0.51
C LEU A 60 2.42 0.25 -2.02
N ALA A 61 2.04 1.31 -2.75
CA ALA A 61 1.86 1.26 -4.19
C ALA A 61 3.19 1.24 -4.97
N ALA A 62 4.26 1.84 -4.43
CA ALA A 62 5.56 1.94 -5.07
C ALA A 62 6.11 0.60 -5.63
N PRO A 63 6.18 -0.50 -4.86
CA PRO A 63 6.67 -1.77 -5.37
C PRO A 63 5.74 -2.40 -6.43
N MET A 64 4.44 -2.13 -6.36
CA MET A 64 3.47 -2.64 -7.35
C MET A 64 3.58 -1.95 -8.71
N GLU A 65 4.10 -0.73 -8.72
CA GLU A 65 4.35 0.08 -9.92
C GLU A 65 5.83 0.09 -10.33
N GLU A 66 6.64 -0.81 -9.74
CA GLU A 66 8.08 -0.92 -9.99
C GLU A 66 8.86 0.40 -9.76
N ILE A 67 8.37 1.23 -8.83
CA ILE A 67 9.01 2.48 -8.42
C ILE A 67 10.07 2.16 -7.37
N SER A 68 11.34 2.20 -7.79
CA SER A 68 12.48 1.86 -6.94
C SER A 68 13.04 3.02 -6.12
N THR A 69 12.67 4.27 -6.40
CA THR A 69 13.23 5.46 -5.75
C THR A 69 12.17 6.41 -5.22
N LEU A 70 12.43 7.00 -4.04
CA LEU A 70 11.56 7.99 -3.42
C LEU A 70 11.37 9.23 -4.31
N THR A 71 12.38 9.59 -5.11
CA THR A 71 12.30 10.69 -6.07
C THR A 71 11.27 10.42 -7.16
N ARG A 72 11.27 9.20 -7.73
CA ARG A 72 10.25 8.80 -8.72
C ARG A 72 8.88 8.70 -8.10
N LEU A 73 8.79 8.28 -6.83
CA LEU A 73 7.52 8.22 -6.11
C LEU A 73 6.91 9.60 -5.89
N HIS A 74 7.74 10.62 -5.60
CA HIS A 74 7.28 11.99 -5.40
C HIS A 74 6.78 12.66 -6.70
N GLN A 75 7.26 12.22 -7.85
CA GLN A 75 6.90 12.77 -9.16
C GLN A 75 5.58 12.22 -9.73
N ARG A 76 4.97 11.24 -9.06
CA ARG A 76 3.68 10.63 -9.42
C ARG A 76 2.52 11.42 -8.83
#